data_AF-A0A9W6Z734-F1
#
_entry.id   AF-A0A9W6Z734-F1
#
_cell.length_a   1.000
_cell.length_b   1.000
_cell.length_c   1.000
_cell.angle_alpha   90.00
_cell.angle_beta   90.00
_cell.angle_gamma   90.00
#
_symmetry.space_group_name_H-M   'P 1'
#
loop_
_entity.id
_entity.type
_entity.pdbx_description
1 polymer ?
#
loop_
_entity_poly.entity_id
_entity_poly.type
_entity_poly.pdbx_seq_one_letter_code
_entity_poly.pdbx_strand_id
1 'polypeptide(L)'
;MLTAPTALKVSKGVSKPLPIFAKSLRGLGSSYSAPPKSLRGLGSSLKARDDFSFSFEVPKKGIADIGTAEVNLPPLLDSSEVIIVRYDLPFGLSAEPSPEQNGEIVVTKDGQPGKEIVGDILRQTTYWGGIGGKEVGIFDVSKNKGNFDKVVQALVTNDLAVSDEIVLVFERPL
;
A
#
# COMPACT_ATOMS: atom_id res chain seq x y z
N MET A 1 10.35 27.45 -51.18
CA MET A 1 9.32 28.40 -50.65
C MET A 1 8.90 27.86 -49.28
N LEU A 2 9.58 28.29 -48.23
CA LEU A 2 9.18 29.36 -47.29
C LEU A 2 8.12 28.90 -46.27
N THR A 3 8.62 28.28 -45.21
CA THR A 3 7.94 28.08 -43.93
C THR A 3 7.88 29.42 -43.20
N ALA A 4 6.69 29.88 -42.80
CA ALA A 4 6.50 31.04 -41.94
C ALA A 4 6.11 30.58 -40.53
N PRO A 5 6.76 31.09 -39.47
CA PRO A 5 6.16 31.09 -38.15
C PRO A 5 5.71 32.49 -37.72
N THR A 6 4.46 32.51 -37.26
CA THR A 6 3.70 33.55 -36.57
C THR A 6 4.43 34.11 -35.34
N ALA A 7 4.38 35.44 -35.14
CA ALA A 7 4.68 36.07 -33.86
C ALA A 7 3.62 37.14 -33.53
N LEU A 8 2.78 36.83 -32.54
CA LEU A 8 1.77 37.71 -31.95
C LEU A 8 2.44 38.57 -30.87
N LYS A 9 2.30 39.90 -30.97
CA LYS A 9 2.92 40.88 -30.06
C LYS A 9 1.97 41.18 -28.89
N VAL A 10 2.34 40.79 -27.67
CA VAL A 10 1.63 41.15 -26.43
C VAL A 10 2.35 42.30 -25.72
N SER A 11 1.55 43.28 -25.33
CA SER A 11 1.90 44.57 -24.71
C SER A 11 2.38 44.42 -23.26
N LYS A 12 3.44 45.16 -22.91
CA LYS A 12 3.95 45.28 -21.53
C LYS A 12 3.12 46.31 -20.77
N GLY A 13 2.30 45.83 -19.83
CA GLY A 13 1.59 46.62 -18.84
C GLY A 13 2.49 47.01 -17.67
N VAL A 14 2.35 48.27 -17.27
CA VAL A 14 3.04 48.97 -16.17
C VAL A 14 2.40 48.61 -14.83
N SER A 15 3.19 48.31 -13.80
CA SER A 15 2.74 48.37 -12.39
C SER A 15 3.82 48.98 -11.49
N LYS A 16 3.46 50.09 -10.83
CA LYS A 16 4.24 50.89 -9.89
C LYS A 16 4.29 50.24 -8.48
N PRO A 17 5.23 50.64 -7.59
CA PRO A 17 5.52 49.95 -6.34
C PRO A 17 4.68 50.49 -5.16
N LEU A 18 4.55 49.70 -4.09
CA LEU A 18 4.00 50.12 -2.80
C LEU A 18 4.89 49.66 -1.62
N PRO A 19 4.86 50.39 -0.50
CA PRO A 19 6.01 50.60 0.37
C PRO A 19 6.16 49.59 1.51
N ILE A 20 7.42 49.39 1.89
CA ILE A 20 7.88 48.65 3.06
C ILE A 20 7.55 49.47 4.32
N PHE A 21 6.70 48.94 5.19
CA PHE A 21 6.49 49.49 6.54
C PHE A 21 7.07 48.52 7.56
N ALA A 22 8.27 48.82 8.05
CA ALA A 22 8.87 48.15 9.20
C ALA A 22 8.27 48.73 10.49
N LYS A 23 7.61 47.89 11.29
CA LYS A 23 7.26 48.21 12.69
C LYS A 23 7.80 47.14 13.63
N SER A 24 8.86 47.54 14.32
CA SER A 24 9.28 47.20 15.69
C SER A 24 8.32 46.30 16.49
N LEU A 25 8.80 45.12 16.87
CA LEU A 25 8.25 44.32 17.97
C LEU A 25 9.26 44.31 19.12
N ARG A 26 8.88 44.95 20.23
CA ARG A 26 9.48 44.75 21.55
C ARG A 26 8.40 44.24 22.48
N GLY A 27 8.69 43.13 23.16
CA GLY A 27 8.21 42.88 24.52
C GLY A 27 7.42 41.60 24.73
N LEU A 28 7.82 40.90 25.80
CA LEU A 28 7.11 39.89 26.59
C LEU A 28 7.07 38.50 25.92
N GLY A 29 7.66 37.43 26.47
CA GLY A 29 7.77 37.07 27.87
C GLY A 29 6.97 35.78 28.10
N SER A 30 7.58 34.84 28.81
CA SER A 30 6.94 33.69 29.49
C SER A 30 6.67 32.39 28.70
N SER A 31 7.42 31.38 29.14
CA SER A 31 7.05 29.97 29.31
C SER A 31 6.39 29.22 28.14
N TYR A 32 7.15 28.29 27.57
CA TYR A 32 6.64 27.14 26.82
C TYR A 32 5.70 26.31 27.70
N SER A 33 4.40 26.61 27.62
CA SER A 33 3.32 25.72 28.05
C SER A 33 3.14 24.67 26.96
N ALA A 34 3.33 23.40 27.32
CA ALA A 34 3.01 22.26 26.46
C ALA A 34 1.52 22.31 26.06
N PRO A 35 1.14 22.02 24.81
CA PRO A 35 -0.26 21.87 24.48
C PRO A 35 -0.86 20.68 25.24
N PRO A 36 -2.05 20.82 25.85
CA PRO A 36 -2.73 19.69 26.47
C PRO A 36 -2.99 18.63 25.39
N LYS A 37 -2.68 17.37 25.72
CA LYS A 37 -3.03 16.20 24.91
C LYS A 37 -4.52 16.27 24.59
N SER A 38 -4.82 16.57 23.33
CA SER A 38 -6.16 16.45 22.76
C SER A 38 -6.69 15.07 23.10
N LEU A 39 -7.77 15.05 23.90
CA LEU A 39 -8.67 13.92 24.07
C LEU A 39 -9.20 13.53 22.69
N ARG A 40 -8.52 12.59 22.03
CA ARG A 40 -9.12 11.74 20.98
C ARG A 40 -9.90 10.62 21.67
N GLY A 41 -11.02 11.00 22.28
CA GLY A 41 -12.12 10.09 22.52
C GLY A 41 -13.13 10.30 21.39
N LEU A 42 -13.17 9.36 20.45
CA LEU A 42 -14.33 8.88 19.67
C LEU A 42 -13.78 8.17 18.42
N GLY A 43 -13.78 6.84 18.42
CA GLY A 43 -13.39 6.05 17.26
C GLY A 43 -13.12 4.58 17.56
N SER A 44 -14.20 3.85 17.85
CA SER A 44 -14.29 2.39 17.88
C SER A 44 -13.65 1.68 19.09
N SER A 45 -14.52 1.29 20.04
CA SER A 45 -14.29 0.12 20.89
C SER A 45 -14.47 -1.14 20.02
N LEU A 46 -13.65 -1.32 18.99
CA LEU A 46 -13.35 -2.66 18.53
C LEU A 46 -12.50 -3.26 19.65
N LYS A 47 -12.87 -4.44 20.17
CA LYS A 47 -11.94 -5.20 21.01
C LYS A 47 -10.61 -5.22 20.26
N ALA A 48 -9.58 -4.58 20.82
CA ALA A 48 -8.25 -4.62 20.24
C ALA A 48 -7.82 -6.09 20.28
N ARG A 49 -8.05 -6.78 19.17
CA ARG A 49 -7.55 -8.12 18.93
C ARG A 49 -6.03 -7.99 18.76
N ASP A 50 -5.31 -8.98 19.23
CA ASP A 50 -3.86 -9.03 19.05
C ASP A 50 -3.53 -9.02 17.55
N ASP A 51 -2.44 -8.35 17.18
CA ASP A 51 -1.97 -8.34 15.81
C ASP A 51 -1.60 -9.77 15.37
N PHE A 52 -1.83 -10.07 14.10
CA PHE A 52 -1.31 -11.29 13.49
C PHE A 52 0.19 -11.15 13.24
N SER A 53 0.99 -11.87 14.03
CA SER A 53 2.44 -12.00 13.85
C SER A 53 2.79 -13.38 13.29
N PHE A 54 3.36 -13.43 12.10
CA PHE A 54 3.83 -14.68 11.49
C PHE A 54 5.03 -14.42 10.58
N SER A 55 5.80 -15.47 10.31
CA SER A 55 6.91 -15.44 9.37
C SER A 55 6.75 -16.53 8.31
N PHE A 56 7.22 -16.26 7.10
CA PHE A 56 7.25 -17.27 6.06
C PHE A 56 8.50 -17.12 5.19
N GLU A 57 8.95 -18.26 4.66
CA GLU A 57 10.07 -18.33 3.73
C GLU A 57 9.62 -17.88 2.34
N VAL A 58 10.39 -16.98 1.75
CA VAL A 58 10.19 -16.52 0.38
C VAL A 58 11.19 -17.22 -0.54
N PRO A 59 10.72 -18.04 -1.48
CA PRO A 59 11.59 -18.78 -2.39
C PRO A 59 12.31 -17.84 -3.34
N LYS A 60 13.58 -18.15 -3.65
CA LYS A 60 14.38 -17.43 -4.67
C LYS A 60 14.92 -18.39 -5.70
N LYS A 61 14.80 -18.04 -6.98
CA LYS A 61 15.41 -18.83 -8.05
C LYS A 61 16.92 -18.58 -8.16
N GLY A 62 17.71 -19.64 -8.07
CA GLY A 62 19.06 -19.70 -8.67
C GLY A 62 20.25 -19.24 -7.84
N ILE A 63 20.10 -18.57 -6.68
CA ILE A 63 21.21 -18.31 -5.75
C ILE A 63 20.66 -18.34 -4.31
N ALA A 64 21.33 -19.11 -3.46
CA ALA A 64 20.86 -19.70 -2.21
C ALA A 64 20.65 -18.74 -1.03
N ASP A 65 19.76 -17.76 -1.16
CA ASP A 65 19.36 -16.91 -0.03
C ASP A 65 17.84 -16.92 0.15
N ILE A 66 17.33 -17.88 0.91
CA ILE A 66 15.94 -17.88 1.41
C ILE A 66 15.78 -16.63 2.27
N GLY A 67 14.91 -15.71 1.84
CA GLY A 67 14.55 -14.55 2.65
C GLY A 67 13.39 -14.93 3.57
N THR A 68 13.52 -14.76 4.87
CA THR A 68 12.38 -14.82 5.80
C THR A 68 11.70 -13.47 5.85
N ALA A 69 10.41 -13.43 5.51
CA ALA A 69 9.58 -12.25 5.71
C ALA A 69 8.87 -12.37 7.06
N GLU A 70 9.12 -11.42 7.96
CA GLU A 70 8.35 -11.24 9.19
C GLU A 70 7.21 -10.26 8.92
N VAL A 71 5.99 -10.68 9.24
CA VAL A 71 4.78 -9.92 9.00
C VAL A 71 4.08 -9.67 10.33
N ASN A 72 3.76 -8.40 10.59
CA ASN A 72 2.84 -8.01 11.63
C ASN A 72 1.65 -7.25 11.02
N LEU A 73 0.44 -7.78 11.20
CA LEU A 73 -0.78 -7.31 10.56
C LEU A 73 -1.89 -7.11 11.60
N PRO A 74 -2.42 -5.89 11.78
CA PRO A 74 -3.62 -5.72 12.59
C PRO A 74 -4.83 -6.35 11.88
N PRO A 75 -5.75 -7.01 12.60
CA PRO A 75 -6.97 -7.55 12.02
C PRO A 75 -7.87 -6.43 11.45
N LEU A 76 -8.48 -6.67 10.28
CA LEU A 76 -9.52 -5.78 9.74
C LEU A 76 -10.90 -6.13 10.25
N LEU A 77 -11.14 -7.42 10.52
CA LEU A 77 -12.47 -7.94 10.84
C LEU A 77 -12.59 -8.30 12.32
N ASP A 78 -13.81 -8.20 12.84
CA ASP A 78 -14.14 -8.51 14.23
C ASP A 78 -13.91 -9.99 14.57
N SER A 79 -14.15 -10.88 13.60
CA SER A 79 -13.99 -12.33 13.69
C SER A 79 -13.35 -12.81 12.39
N SER A 80 -12.08 -13.21 12.45
CA SER A 80 -11.29 -13.61 11.28
C SER A 80 -10.05 -14.41 11.64
N GLU A 81 -9.54 -15.14 10.67
CA GLU A 81 -8.23 -15.80 10.72
C GLU A 81 -7.36 -15.41 9.53
N VAL A 82 -6.04 -15.51 9.69
CA VAL A 82 -5.10 -15.32 8.58
C VAL A 82 -4.82 -16.65 7.91
N ILE A 83 -4.97 -16.67 6.59
CA ILE A 83 -4.67 -17.82 5.74
C ILE A 83 -3.49 -17.46 4.84
N ILE A 84 -2.43 -18.27 4.89
CA ILE A 84 -1.27 -18.12 4.01
C ILE A 84 -1.40 -19.15 2.89
N VAL A 85 -1.47 -18.68 1.66
CA VAL A 85 -1.63 -19.50 0.47
C VAL A 85 -0.37 -19.42 -0.38
N ARG A 86 0.13 -20.58 -0.81
CA ARG A 86 1.25 -20.68 -1.76
C ARG A 86 0.75 -21.21 -3.10
N TYR A 87 1.26 -20.61 -4.18
CA TYR A 87 0.99 -21.04 -5.54
C TYR A 87 2.29 -21.21 -6.30
N ASP A 88 2.39 -22.31 -7.06
CA ASP A 88 3.35 -22.41 -8.16
C ASP A 88 2.98 -21.41 -9.26
N LEU A 89 3.99 -20.91 -9.96
CA LEU A 89 3.83 -20.03 -11.11
C LEU A 89 3.72 -20.87 -12.41
N PRO A 90 2.81 -20.53 -13.34
CA PRO A 90 1.83 -19.44 -13.26
C PRO A 90 0.66 -19.79 -12.33
N PHE A 91 0.12 -18.75 -11.68
CA PHE A 91 -1.03 -18.87 -10.80
C PHE A 91 -2.24 -18.12 -11.36
N GLY A 92 -3.42 -18.43 -10.83
CA GLY A 92 -4.63 -17.67 -11.05
C GLY A 92 -5.17 -17.16 -9.72
N LEU A 93 -5.61 -15.90 -9.68
CA LEU A 93 -6.28 -15.30 -8.54
C LEU A 93 -7.56 -14.65 -9.03
N SER A 94 -8.70 -15.04 -8.44
CA SER A 94 -10.00 -14.42 -8.71
C SER A 94 -10.35 -13.49 -7.56
N ALA A 95 -9.85 -12.26 -7.60
CA ALA A 95 -10.11 -11.26 -6.58
C ALA A 95 -10.27 -9.87 -7.20
N GLU A 96 -11.20 -9.09 -6.67
CA GLU A 96 -11.58 -7.79 -7.20
C GLU A 96 -11.77 -6.77 -6.07
N PRO A 97 -11.58 -5.45 -6.34
CA PRO A 97 -11.90 -4.42 -5.36
C PRO A 97 -13.39 -4.43 -5.00
N SER A 98 -13.73 -4.60 -3.72
CA SER A 98 -15.11 -4.63 -3.24
C SER A 98 -15.54 -3.28 -2.66
N PRO A 99 -16.56 -2.62 -3.21
CA PRO A 99 -17.09 -1.38 -2.61
C PRO A 99 -17.76 -1.63 -1.24
N GLU A 100 -18.29 -2.83 -1.02
CA GLU A 100 -18.94 -3.23 0.25
C GLU A 100 -17.92 -3.38 1.38
N GLN A 101 -16.69 -3.77 1.04
CA GLN A 101 -15.58 -3.87 1.97
C GLN A 101 -14.58 -2.72 1.82
N ASN A 102 -15.08 -1.48 1.64
CA ASN A 102 -14.24 -0.27 1.64
C ASN A 102 -13.05 -0.34 0.65
N GLY A 103 -13.30 -0.90 -0.54
CA GLY A 103 -12.33 -1.05 -1.62
C GLY A 103 -11.28 -2.13 -1.42
N GLU A 104 -11.37 -2.94 -0.37
CA GLU A 104 -10.45 -4.07 -0.17
C GLU A 104 -10.54 -5.08 -1.34
N ILE A 105 -9.46 -5.82 -1.56
CA ILE A 105 -9.37 -6.81 -2.64
C ILE A 105 -9.93 -8.13 -2.13
N VAL A 106 -11.12 -8.50 -2.61
CA VAL A 106 -11.89 -9.64 -2.08
C VAL A 106 -11.95 -10.74 -3.12
N VAL A 107 -11.77 -11.98 -2.67
CA VAL A 107 -11.87 -13.17 -3.51
C VAL A 107 -13.31 -13.36 -3.99
N THR A 108 -13.48 -13.45 -5.32
CA THR A 108 -14.78 -13.56 -6.01
C THR A 108 -15.07 -14.98 -6.48
N LYS A 109 -14.07 -15.86 -6.47
CA LYS A 109 -14.22 -17.28 -6.79
C LYS A 109 -13.20 -18.09 -6.00
N ASP A 110 -13.63 -19.25 -5.51
CA ASP A 110 -12.75 -20.19 -4.82
C ASP A 110 -11.54 -20.58 -5.67
N GLY A 111 -10.39 -20.66 -5.01
CA GLY A 111 -9.15 -21.16 -5.57
C GLY A 111 -9.10 -22.69 -5.61
N GLN A 112 -7.89 -23.23 -5.59
CA GLN A 112 -7.71 -24.68 -5.45
C GLN A 112 -8.16 -25.15 -4.04
N PRO A 113 -8.57 -26.43 -3.88
CA PRO A 113 -8.96 -26.95 -2.58
C PRO A 113 -7.90 -26.68 -1.49
N GLY A 114 -8.34 -26.12 -0.37
CA GLY A 114 -7.47 -25.76 0.77
C GLY A 114 -6.77 -24.40 0.66
N LYS A 115 -7.10 -23.59 -0.36
CA LYS A 115 -6.55 -22.24 -0.56
C LYS A 115 -7.58 -21.15 -0.22
N GLU A 116 -7.59 -20.07 -0.98
CA GLU A 116 -8.54 -18.97 -0.83
C GLU A 116 -9.96 -19.37 -1.26
N ILE A 117 -10.95 -18.80 -0.58
CA ILE A 117 -12.37 -18.99 -0.85
C ILE A 117 -13.06 -17.64 -1.02
N VAL A 118 -14.26 -17.64 -1.62
CA VAL A 118 -15.08 -16.42 -1.78
C VAL A 118 -15.25 -15.69 -0.44
N GLY A 119 -14.98 -14.39 -0.45
CA GLY A 119 -15.09 -13.53 0.73
C GLY A 119 -13.77 -13.33 1.49
N ASP A 120 -12.73 -14.10 1.19
CA ASP A 120 -11.38 -13.85 1.72
C ASP A 120 -10.84 -12.50 1.22
N ILE A 121 -10.17 -11.76 2.12
CA ILE A 121 -9.59 -10.46 1.81
C ILE A 121 -8.10 -10.61 1.58
N LEU A 122 -7.59 -10.24 0.40
CA LEU A 122 -6.14 -10.23 0.13
C LEU A 122 -5.47 -9.08 0.89
N ARG A 123 -4.64 -9.41 1.88
CA ARG A 123 -3.96 -8.45 2.76
C ARG A 123 -2.56 -8.13 2.26
N GLN A 124 -1.81 -9.15 1.86
CA GLN A 124 -0.43 -9.01 1.41
C GLN A 124 -0.07 -10.04 0.35
N THR A 125 0.96 -9.73 -0.43
CA THR A 125 1.58 -10.64 -1.39
C THR A 125 3.09 -10.45 -1.39
N THR A 126 3.83 -11.49 -1.77
CA THR A 126 5.22 -11.30 -2.19
C THR A 126 5.28 -10.47 -3.47
N TYR A 127 6.35 -9.71 -3.64
CA TYR A 127 6.65 -9.01 -4.89
C TYR A 127 8.17 -8.96 -5.10
N TRP A 128 8.57 -8.72 -6.34
CA TRP A 128 9.95 -8.59 -6.76
C TRP A 128 10.23 -7.18 -7.29
N GLY A 129 11.31 -6.56 -6.82
CA GLY A 129 11.65 -5.18 -7.12
C GLY A 129 13.12 -4.86 -6.82
N GLY A 130 13.38 -3.61 -6.41
CA GLY A 130 14.72 -3.13 -6.06
C GLY A 130 15.62 -2.85 -7.27
N ILE A 131 16.90 -2.58 -7.01
CA ILE A 131 17.86 -2.25 -8.07
C ILE A 131 18.13 -3.51 -8.90
N GLY A 132 17.59 -3.54 -10.12
CA GLY A 132 17.73 -4.66 -11.05
C GLY A 132 16.66 -5.75 -10.92
N GLY A 133 15.59 -5.53 -10.14
CA GLY A 133 14.41 -6.41 -10.12
C GLY A 133 14.61 -7.79 -9.47
N LYS A 134 15.60 -7.91 -8.57
CA LYS A 134 16.00 -9.19 -7.94
C LYS A 134 15.78 -9.23 -6.43
N GLU A 135 15.29 -8.14 -5.86
CA GLU A 135 15.01 -8.09 -4.42
C GLU A 135 13.58 -8.52 -4.18
N VAL A 136 13.39 -9.38 -3.18
CA VAL A 136 12.07 -9.83 -2.78
C VAL A 136 11.57 -9.02 -1.60
N GLY A 137 10.29 -8.72 -1.57
CA GLY A 137 9.66 -8.02 -0.47
C GLY A 137 8.19 -8.39 -0.29
N ILE A 138 7.58 -7.80 0.73
CA ILE A 138 6.15 -7.91 1.01
C ILE A 138 5.44 -6.65 0.56
N PHE A 139 4.42 -6.83 -0.27
CA PHE A 139 3.55 -5.76 -0.72
C PHE A 139 2.27 -5.76 0.12
N ASP A 140 1.99 -4.61 0.75
CA ASP A 140 0.79 -4.40 1.54
C ASP A 140 -0.39 -4.00 0.63
N VAL A 141 -1.27 -4.95 0.37
CA VAL A 141 -2.41 -4.78 -0.56
C VAL A 141 -3.43 -3.84 0.04
N SER A 142 -3.77 -3.99 1.31
CA SER A 142 -4.78 -3.15 1.97
C SER A 142 -4.35 -1.69 2.09
N LYS A 143 -3.07 -1.39 2.26
CA LYS A 143 -2.56 0.00 2.18
C LYS A 143 -2.67 0.59 0.77
N ASN A 144 -2.66 -0.25 -0.27
CA ASN A 144 -2.69 0.16 -1.67
C ASN A 144 -4.04 -0.10 -2.36
N LYS A 145 -5.09 -0.47 -1.61
CA LYS A 145 -6.41 -0.82 -2.14
C LYS A 145 -7.08 0.25 -3.01
N GLY A 146 -6.75 1.53 -2.78
CA GLY A 146 -7.19 2.64 -3.63
C GLY A 146 -6.47 2.74 -4.99
N ASN A 147 -5.50 1.87 -5.26
CA ASN A 147 -4.75 1.81 -6.51
C ASN A 147 -4.54 0.35 -6.93
N PHE A 148 -5.57 -0.22 -7.53
CA PHE A 148 -5.58 -1.64 -7.93
C PHE A 148 -4.48 -1.97 -8.95
N ASP A 149 -4.13 -1.05 -9.84
CA ASP A 149 -3.06 -1.27 -10.83
C ASP A 149 -1.71 -1.58 -10.15
N LYS A 150 -1.41 -0.94 -9.00
CA LYS A 150 -0.21 -1.28 -8.22
C LYS A 150 -0.27 -2.66 -7.59
N VAL A 151 -1.46 -3.09 -7.17
CA VAL A 151 -1.68 -4.44 -6.64
C VAL A 151 -1.41 -5.47 -7.73
N VAL A 152 -1.99 -5.28 -8.92
CA VAL A 152 -1.77 -6.13 -10.08
C VAL A 152 -0.29 -6.13 -10.46
N GLN A 153 0.36 -4.97 -10.50
CA GLN A 153 1.79 -4.86 -10.79
C GLN A 153 2.64 -5.67 -9.82
N ALA A 154 2.35 -5.60 -8.51
CA ALA A 154 3.06 -6.38 -7.50
C ALA A 154 2.86 -7.88 -7.72
N LEU A 155 1.64 -8.33 -8.00
CA LEU A 155 1.34 -9.74 -8.27
C LEU A 155 2.12 -10.27 -9.47
N VAL A 156 2.13 -9.55 -10.60
CA VAL A 156 2.78 -10.00 -11.84
C VAL A 156 4.31 -9.89 -11.82
N THR A 157 4.90 -9.22 -10.81
CA THR A 157 6.36 -9.27 -10.61
C THR A 157 6.84 -10.65 -10.15
N ASN A 158 5.94 -11.48 -9.61
CA ASN A 158 6.23 -12.88 -9.33
C ASN A 158 6.12 -13.65 -10.64
N ASP A 159 7.24 -13.76 -11.34
CA ASP A 159 7.35 -14.51 -12.59
C ASP A 159 8.43 -15.60 -12.51
N LEU A 160 8.40 -16.50 -13.51
CA LEU A 160 9.33 -17.62 -13.61
C LEU A 160 10.80 -17.20 -13.81
N ALA A 161 11.11 -15.92 -14.03
CA ALA A 161 12.48 -15.44 -14.11
C ALA A 161 13.12 -15.28 -12.72
N VAL A 162 12.31 -14.95 -11.70
CA VAL A 162 12.79 -14.63 -10.34
C VAL A 162 12.36 -15.64 -9.27
N SER A 163 11.22 -16.30 -9.46
CA SER A 163 10.66 -17.29 -8.53
C SER A 163 9.94 -18.41 -9.26
N ASP A 164 9.73 -19.54 -8.60
CA ASP A 164 8.80 -20.61 -9.01
C ASP A 164 7.48 -20.56 -8.23
N GLU A 165 7.44 -19.84 -7.10
CA GLU A 165 6.23 -19.69 -6.29
C GLU A 165 5.91 -18.23 -5.95
N ILE A 166 4.65 -17.98 -5.57
CA ILE A 166 4.15 -16.75 -4.95
C ILE A 166 3.47 -17.07 -3.61
N VAL A 167 3.61 -16.17 -2.63
CA VAL A 167 2.91 -16.26 -1.34
C VAL A 167 1.86 -15.16 -1.25
N LEU A 168 0.62 -15.55 -0.98
CA LEU A 168 -0.53 -14.68 -0.78
C LEU A 168 -1.02 -14.82 0.65
N VAL A 169 -1.31 -13.69 1.29
CA VAL A 169 -1.84 -13.64 2.66
C VAL A 169 -3.26 -13.11 2.60
N PHE A 170 -4.20 -13.92 3.08
CA PHE A 170 -5.61 -13.57 3.16
C PHE A 170 -6.05 -13.42 4.62
N GLU A 171 -7.06 -12.57 4.84
CA GLU A 171 -7.84 -12.53 6.05
C GLU A 171 -9.23 -13.10 5.75
N ARG A 172 -9.57 -14.22 6.39
CA ARG A 172 -10.81 -14.96 6.20
C ARG A 172 -11.80 -14.61 7.30
N PRO A 173 -13.02 -14.17 6.98
CA PRO A 173 -14.10 -14.02 7.97
C PRO A 173 -14.47 -15.37 8.61
N LEU A 174 -14.68 -15.40 9.93
CA LEU A 174 -15.12 -16.56 10.72
C LEU A 174 -16.57 -16.41 11.20
#